data_AF-A0A6I0BJA3-F1
#
_entry.id   AF-A0A6I0BJA3-F1
#
_cell.length_a   1.000
_cell.length_b   1.000
_cell.length_c   1.000
_cell.angle_alpha   90.00
_cell.angle_beta   90.00
_cell.angle_gamma   90.00
#
_symmetry.space_group_name_H-M   'P 1'
#
loop_
_entity.id
_entity.type
_entity.pdbx_description
1 polymer ?
#
loop_
_entity_poly.entity_id
_entity_poly.type
_entity_poly.pdbx_seq_one_letter_code
_entity_poly.pdbx_strand_id
1 'polypeptide(L)'
;MKRERLLHLHYFLADHWKVMERLLYVDPELKGIYTFNAKQMEYYTGISSKKSSELVNFLQSSNLPQYISYLEKNRIFYMTIWDEDYPQLLREIQDPPFVLYGKGEKDFLNKANKLAVIGTREPTLYGHESLKFILHPLLEREWLIVSGFARGIDTMSHEITVRRHCPTIAILGHGLSYMYPKENRHLYETWNEYILLLTEYPPHYAPKKWYFPKRNRIISGISKGVLVVEAKSRSGTLITADLALEQNREVFALPGPIFIDSASGTNHLIQQGAKLVRNAEDILEEVLN
;
A
#
# COMPACT_ATOMS: atom_id res chain seq x y z
N MET A 1 -10.19 -6.33 22.67
CA MET A 1 -9.16 -7.34 23.01
C MET A 1 -8.56 -8.08 21.82
N LYS A 2 -9.29 -8.91 21.03
CA LYS A 2 -8.67 -9.71 19.95
C LYS A 2 -7.87 -8.87 18.94
N ARG A 3 -8.49 -7.80 18.42
CA ARG A 3 -7.86 -6.80 17.53
C ARG A 3 -6.57 -6.20 18.11
N GLU A 4 -6.59 -5.85 19.39
CA GLU A 4 -5.45 -5.23 20.07
C GLU A 4 -4.31 -6.23 20.29
N ARG A 5 -4.61 -7.53 20.51
CA ARG A 5 -3.58 -8.58 20.57
C ARG A 5 -2.90 -8.78 19.21
N LEU A 6 -3.65 -8.69 18.12
CA LEU A 6 -3.07 -8.70 16.77
C LEU A 6 -2.20 -7.48 16.52
N LEU A 7 -2.66 -6.28 16.91
CA LEU A 7 -1.85 -5.07 16.89
C LEU A 7 -0.54 -5.26 17.66
N HIS A 8 -0.61 -5.81 18.88
CA HIS A 8 0.55 -6.06 19.72
C HIS A 8 1.58 -6.96 19.03
N LEU A 9 1.15 -8.12 18.54
CA LEU A 9 2.00 -9.06 17.81
C LEU A 9 2.61 -8.41 16.57
N HIS A 10 1.82 -7.63 15.84
CA HIS A 10 2.23 -6.95 14.62
C HIS A 10 3.30 -5.89 14.85
N TYR A 11 3.29 -5.20 16.00
CA TYR A 11 4.36 -4.26 16.37
C TYR A 11 5.76 -4.88 16.33
N PHE A 12 5.88 -6.19 16.55
CA PHE A 12 7.15 -6.91 16.49
C PHE A 12 7.37 -7.66 15.17
N LEU A 13 6.29 -8.16 14.53
CA LEU A 13 6.37 -9.08 13.39
C LEU A 13 5.88 -8.51 12.04
N ALA A 14 5.67 -7.20 11.91
CA ALA A 14 5.11 -6.60 10.69
C ALA A 14 5.83 -6.99 9.38
N ASP A 15 7.13 -7.24 9.40
CA ASP A 15 7.90 -7.68 8.23
C ASP A 15 7.92 -9.22 8.01
N HIS A 16 7.19 -9.97 8.84
CA HIS A 16 7.14 -11.44 8.88
C HIS A 16 5.70 -11.98 8.72
N TRP A 17 5.02 -11.61 7.63
CA TRP A 17 3.63 -12.00 7.35
C TRP A 17 3.36 -13.51 7.53
N LYS A 18 4.20 -14.38 6.95
CA LYS A 18 4.07 -15.85 7.05
C LYS A 18 4.17 -16.38 8.49
N VAL A 19 4.92 -15.68 9.35
CA VAL A 19 5.03 -16.06 10.77
C VAL A 19 3.73 -15.73 11.49
N MET A 20 3.15 -14.57 11.22
CA MET A 20 1.86 -14.18 11.78
C MET A 20 0.73 -15.09 11.30
N GLU A 21 0.72 -15.47 10.02
CA GLU A 21 -0.21 -16.46 9.45
C GLU A 21 -0.17 -17.78 10.24
N ARG A 22 1.02 -18.33 10.49
CA ARG A 22 1.19 -19.56 11.28
C ARG A 22 0.70 -19.40 12.72
N LEU A 23 0.99 -18.28 13.37
CA LEU A 23 0.52 -18.03 14.74
C LEU A 23 -0.99 -17.91 14.81
N LEU A 24 -1.62 -17.24 13.84
CA LEU A 24 -3.08 -17.13 13.75
C LEU A 24 -3.74 -18.47 13.46
N TYR A 25 -3.06 -19.39 12.78
CA TYR A 25 -3.53 -20.76 12.62
C TYR A 25 -3.50 -21.54 13.93
N VAL A 26 -2.41 -21.43 14.71
CA VAL A 26 -2.22 -22.17 15.97
C VAL A 26 -3.01 -21.58 17.14
N ASP A 27 -3.11 -20.25 17.23
CA ASP A 27 -3.82 -19.51 18.26
C ASP A 27 -4.68 -18.40 17.63
N PRO A 28 -5.86 -18.75 17.07
CA PRO A 28 -6.72 -17.80 16.35
C PRO A 28 -7.21 -16.62 17.19
N GLU A 29 -7.22 -16.77 18.51
CA GLU A 29 -7.62 -15.71 19.46
C GLU A 29 -6.44 -14.89 19.98
N LEU A 30 -5.21 -15.30 19.68
CA LEU A 30 -3.96 -14.71 20.16
C LEU A 30 -3.90 -14.59 21.68
N LYS A 31 -4.49 -15.55 22.42
CA LYS A 31 -4.47 -15.55 23.89
C LYS A 31 -3.28 -16.32 24.45
N GLY A 32 -2.95 -17.46 23.84
CA GLY A 32 -1.86 -18.33 24.24
C GLY A 32 -0.47 -17.76 23.94
N ILE A 33 -0.32 -16.90 22.93
CA ILE A 33 0.98 -16.31 22.57
C ILE A 33 1.70 -15.60 23.73
N TYR A 34 0.95 -15.14 24.74
CA TYR A 34 1.50 -14.47 25.93
C TYR A 34 2.10 -15.43 26.95
N THR A 35 1.72 -16.70 26.93
CA THR A 35 2.21 -17.73 27.88
C THR A 35 3.22 -18.69 27.25
N PHE A 36 3.38 -18.66 25.93
CA PHE A 36 4.36 -19.49 25.23
C PHE A 36 5.79 -19.16 25.66
N ASN A 37 6.60 -20.20 25.83
CA ASN A 37 8.04 -20.05 25.98
C ASN A 37 8.75 -19.98 24.61
N ALA A 38 10.05 -19.63 24.61
CA ALA A 38 10.82 -19.45 23.39
C ALA A 38 10.87 -20.71 22.49
N LYS A 39 10.92 -21.91 23.08
CA LYS A 39 10.93 -23.17 22.30
C LYS A 39 9.60 -23.43 21.62
N GLN A 40 8.48 -23.18 22.30
CA GLN A 40 7.15 -23.28 21.71
C GLN A 40 6.98 -22.25 20.57
N MET A 41 7.42 -21.02 20.81
CA MET A 41 7.37 -19.96 19.80
C MET A 41 8.19 -20.35 18.56
N GLU A 42 9.43 -20.83 18.74
CA GLU A 42 10.29 -21.35 17.67
C GLU A 42 9.62 -22.48 16.88
N TYR A 43 9.05 -23.46 17.59
CA TYR A 43 8.36 -24.60 16.98
C TYR A 43 7.15 -24.18 16.11
N TYR A 44 6.28 -23.30 16.61
CA TYR A 44 5.08 -22.89 15.88
C TYR A 44 5.36 -21.92 14.73
N THR A 45 6.40 -21.10 14.86
CA THR A 45 6.68 -20.03 13.88
C THR A 45 7.74 -20.39 12.85
N GLY A 46 8.70 -21.25 13.22
CA GLY A 46 9.89 -21.53 12.44
C GLY A 46 10.90 -20.37 12.39
N ILE A 47 10.78 -19.36 13.26
CA ILE A 47 11.80 -18.31 13.39
C ILE A 47 12.96 -18.79 14.27
N SER A 48 14.12 -18.13 14.16
CA SER A 48 15.31 -18.52 14.94
C SER A 48 15.08 -18.42 16.45
N SER A 49 15.72 -19.30 17.21
CA SER A 49 15.69 -19.31 18.68
C SER A 49 15.94 -17.93 19.33
N LYS A 50 16.86 -17.14 18.75
CA LYS A 50 17.11 -15.76 19.17
C LYS A 50 15.85 -14.89 19.02
N LYS A 51 15.25 -14.88 17.83
CA LYS A 51 14.07 -14.04 17.54
C LYS A 51 12.83 -14.53 18.29
N SER A 52 12.68 -15.83 18.51
CA SER A 52 11.64 -16.40 19.38
C SER A 52 11.76 -15.89 20.81
N SER A 53 12.98 -15.85 21.35
CA SER A 53 13.23 -15.31 22.69
C SER A 53 12.93 -13.81 22.77
N GLU A 54 13.32 -13.04 21.76
CA GLU A 54 13.00 -11.61 21.66
C GLU A 54 11.48 -11.36 21.59
N LEU A 55 10.75 -12.16 20.80
CA LEU A 55 9.29 -12.06 20.67
C LEU A 55 8.57 -12.40 21.97
N VAL A 56 8.95 -13.49 22.64
CA VAL A 56 8.36 -13.87 23.94
C VAL A 56 8.61 -12.77 24.97
N ASN A 57 9.85 -12.27 25.07
CA ASN A 57 10.16 -11.16 25.96
C ASN A 57 9.32 -9.92 25.64
N PHE A 58 9.21 -9.56 24.36
CA PHE A 58 8.36 -8.45 23.92
C PHE A 58 6.91 -8.64 24.35
N LEU A 59 6.30 -9.81 24.11
CA LEU A 59 4.90 -10.06 24.44
C LEU A 59 4.62 -10.04 25.95
N GLN A 60 5.58 -10.47 26.78
CA GLN A 60 5.43 -10.60 28.23
C GLN A 60 5.83 -9.35 29.02
N SER A 61 6.75 -8.53 28.50
CA SER A 61 7.28 -7.36 29.20
C SER A 61 6.72 -6.03 28.70
N SER A 62 6.23 -5.97 27.46
CA SER A 62 5.74 -4.72 26.89
C SER A 62 4.26 -4.47 27.20
N ASN A 63 3.86 -3.20 27.20
CA ASN A 63 2.55 -2.75 27.64
C ASN A 63 1.72 -2.28 26.43
N LEU A 64 0.83 -3.13 25.94
CA LEU A 64 -0.04 -2.87 24.79
C LEU A 64 -0.76 -1.49 24.83
N PRO A 65 -1.42 -1.09 25.93
CA PRO A 65 -1.96 0.26 26.10
C PRO A 65 -1.02 1.40 25.70
N GLN A 66 0.29 1.31 25.97
CA GLN A 66 1.24 2.37 25.61
C GLN A 66 1.39 2.55 24.09
N TYR A 67 1.32 1.47 23.32
CA TYR A 67 1.37 1.54 21.86
C TYR A 67 0.10 2.17 21.30
N ILE A 68 -1.07 1.86 21.86
CA ILE A 68 -2.35 2.47 21.46
C ILE A 68 -2.34 3.96 21.77
N SER A 69 -1.95 4.35 23.00
CA SER A 69 -1.83 5.76 23.37
C SER A 69 -0.81 6.52 22.51
N TYR A 70 0.28 5.86 22.08
CA TYR A 70 1.20 6.46 21.12
C TYR A 70 0.53 6.75 19.77
N LEU A 71 -0.23 5.80 19.23
CA LEU A 71 -0.96 5.97 17.96
C LEU A 71 -1.96 7.13 18.06
N GLU A 72 -2.77 7.15 19.12
CA GLU A 72 -3.75 8.21 19.39
C GLU A 72 -3.09 9.59 19.50
N LYS A 73 -2.03 9.70 20.32
CA LYS A 73 -1.27 10.96 20.50
C LYS A 73 -0.71 11.51 19.19
N ASN A 74 -0.34 10.63 18.26
CA ASN A 74 0.21 11.01 16.96
C ASN A 74 -0.84 11.12 15.85
N ARG A 75 -2.13 11.01 16.18
CA ARG A 75 -3.26 10.99 15.23
C ARG A 75 -3.10 9.92 14.16
N ILE A 76 -2.63 8.75 14.57
CA ILE A 76 -2.50 7.57 13.72
C ILE A 76 -3.63 6.63 14.10
N PHE A 77 -4.49 6.29 13.15
CA PHE A 77 -5.43 5.20 13.33
C PHE A 77 -4.75 3.88 12.96
N TYR A 78 -5.24 2.78 13.52
CA TYR A 78 -4.94 1.44 13.04
C TYR A 78 -6.22 0.72 12.67
N MET A 79 -6.10 -0.24 11.77
CA MET A 79 -7.18 -1.09 11.30
C MET A 79 -6.65 -2.52 11.18
N THR A 80 -7.43 -3.49 11.62
CA THR A 80 -7.06 -4.91 11.50
C THR A 80 -7.85 -5.59 10.39
N ILE A 81 -7.33 -6.71 9.87
CA ILE A 81 -8.02 -7.50 8.84
C ILE A 81 -9.44 -7.95 9.24
N TRP A 82 -9.73 -7.99 10.56
CA TRP A 82 -11.04 -8.35 11.11
C TRP A 82 -12.02 -7.19 11.21
N ASP A 83 -11.58 -5.96 10.91
CA ASP A 83 -12.46 -4.81 10.99
C ASP A 83 -13.42 -4.84 9.80
N GLU A 84 -14.69 -4.52 10.05
CA GLU A 84 -15.74 -4.52 9.02
C GLU A 84 -15.41 -3.53 7.90
N ASP A 85 -14.85 -2.38 8.26
CA ASP A 85 -14.41 -1.32 7.36
C ASP A 85 -13.02 -1.54 6.73
N TYR A 86 -12.43 -2.74 6.90
CA TYR A 86 -11.21 -3.09 6.18
C TYR A 86 -11.45 -3.21 4.67
N PRO A 87 -10.64 -2.56 3.80
CA PRO A 87 -10.89 -2.54 2.36
C PRO A 87 -11.03 -3.93 1.76
N GLN A 88 -12.21 -4.22 1.21
CA GLN A 88 -12.57 -5.58 0.77
C GLN A 88 -11.59 -6.13 -0.28
N LEU A 89 -11.30 -5.36 -1.34
CA LEU A 89 -10.35 -5.78 -2.38
C LEU A 89 -8.95 -6.11 -1.81
N LEU A 90 -8.53 -5.37 -0.79
CA LEU A 90 -7.24 -5.63 -0.15
C LEU A 90 -7.29 -6.88 0.73
N ARG A 91 -8.45 -7.23 1.29
CA ARG A 91 -8.64 -8.46 2.08
C ARG A 91 -8.54 -9.72 1.21
N GLU A 92 -8.86 -9.61 -0.07
CA GLU A 92 -8.95 -10.73 -1.03
C GLU A 92 -7.60 -11.12 -1.66
N ILE A 93 -6.54 -10.31 -1.50
CA ILE A 93 -5.23 -10.66 -2.06
C ILE A 93 -4.64 -11.89 -1.33
N GLN A 94 -3.58 -12.47 -1.88
CA GLN A 94 -2.96 -13.68 -1.30
C GLN A 94 -2.39 -13.46 0.11
N ASP A 95 -1.76 -12.31 0.36
CA ASP A 95 -1.09 -11.97 1.61
C ASP A 95 -1.58 -10.62 2.19
N PRO A 96 -2.86 -10.48 2.54
CA PRO A 96 -3.45 -9.22 2.98
C PRO A 96 -2.76 -8.70 4.26
N PRO A 97 -2.44 -7.39 4.37
CA PRO A 97 -1.85 -6.85 5.60
C PRO A 97 -2.75 -7.13 6.81
N PHE A 98 -2.20 -7.80 7.84
CA PHE A 98 -2.97 -8.10 9.06
C PHE A 98 -3.37 -6.83 9.82
N VAL A 99 -2.52 -5.81 9.79
CA VAL A 99 -2.77 -4.49 10.38
C VAL A 99 -2.30 -3.41 9.42
N LEU A 100 -3.14 -2.39 9.24
CA LEU A 100 -2.82 -1.15 8.57
C LEU A 100 -2.73 -0.02 9.59
N TYR A 101 -1.82 0.91 9.35
CA TYR A 101 -1.70 2.16 10.09
C TYR A 101 -1.93 3.31 9.11
N GLY A 102 -2.74 4.29 9.52
CA GLY A 102 -3.07 5.43 8.67
C GLY A 102 -3.00 6.76 9.39
N LYS A 103 -2.66 7.81 8.63
CA LYS A 103 -2.61 9.20 9.10
C LYS A 103 -3.22 10.13 8.05
N GLY A 104 -4.30 10.81 8.43
CA GLY A 104 -5.17 11.56 7.52
C GLY A 104 -6.63 11.15 7.73
N GLU A 105 -7.50 11.49 6.78
CA GLU A 105 -8.91 11.15 6.84
C GLU A 105 -9.14 9.66 6.55
N LYS A 106 -9.72 8.93 7.51
CA LYS A 106 -9.93 7.47 7.44
C LYS A 106 -11.00 7.13 6.40
N ASP A 107 -12.01 7.98 6.25
CA ASP A 107 -13.17 7.72 5.39
C ASP A 107 -12.83 7.64 3.90
N PHE A 108 -11.64 8.09 3.50
CA PHE A 108 -11.12 7.89 2.14
C PHE A 108 -11.01 6.39 1.79
N LEU A 109 -10.81 5.51 2.78
CA LEU A 109 -10.78 4.06 2.58
C LEU A 109 -12.14 3.49 2.15
N ASN A 110 -13.25 4.16 2.49
CA ASN A 110 -14.61 3.70 2.19
C ASN A 110 -15.01 3.91 0.72
N LYS A 111 -14.27 4.73 -0.05
CA LYS A 111 -14.56 4.97 -1.47
C LYS A 111 -14.41 3.68 -2.28
N ALA A 112 -15.47 3.18 -2.90
CA ALA A 112 -15.44 1.93 -3.65
C ALA A 112 -14.57 2.00 -4.92
N ASN A 113 -14.53 3.15 -5.59
CA ASN A 113 -13.81 3.35 -6.84
C ASN A 113 -12.40 3.87 -6.56
N LYS A 114 -11.42 2.98 -6.62
CA LYS A 114 -10.00 3.30 -6.43
C LYS A 114 -9.19 2.86 -7.65
N LEU A 115 -8.36 3.76 -8.17
CA LEU A 115 -7.42 3.48 -9.25
C LEU A 115 -5.99 3.67 -8.73
N ALA A 116 -5.17 2.62 -8.86
CA ALA A 116 -3.75 2.75 -8.61
C ALA A 116 -3.07 3.42 -9.79
N VAL A 117 -2.19 4.38 -9.54
CA VAL A 117 -1.38 5.04 -10.58
C VAL A 117 0.09 4.84 -10.24
N ILE A 118 0.83 4.24 -11.18
CA ILE A 118 2.25 3.94 -11.01
C ILE A 118 3.05 4.30 -12.26
N GLY A 119 4.35 4.50 -12.08
CA GLY A 119 5.23 4.74 -13.22
C GLY A 119 6.67 5.06 -12.86
N THR A 120 7.36 5.65 -13.82
CA THR A 120 8.76 6.05 -13.72
C THR A 120 8.96 7.13 -12.67
N ARG A 121 10.19 7.18 -12.14
CA ARG A 121 10.65 8.26 -11.25
C ARG A 121 11.02 9.54 -11.99
N GLU A 122 11.17 9.46 -13.31
CA GLU A 122 11.59 10.54 -14.20
C GLU A 122 10.59 10.62 -15.37
N PRO A 123 9.39 11.18 -15.12
CA PRO A 123 8.34 11.23 -16.13
C PRO A 123 8.65 12.27 -17.21
N THR A 124 8.22 11.98 -18.43
CA THR A 124 8.30 12.91 -19.54
C THR A 124 7.17 13.95 -19.47
N LEU A 125 7.29 15.03 -20.24
CA LEU A 125 6.20 15.99 -20.40
C LEU A 125 4.94 15.31 -20.97
N TYR A 126 5.12 14.35 -21.88
CA TYR A 126 4.03 13.54 -22.40
C TYR A 126 3.33 12.77 -21.27
N GLY A 127 4.07 12.04 -20.45
CA GLY A 127 3.53 11.32 -19.29
C GLY A 127 2.76 12.23 -18.33
N HIS A 128 3.27 13.45 -18.07
CA HIS A 128 2.59 14.44 -17.24
C HIS A 128 1.25 14.91 -17.83
N GLU A 129 1.25 15.38 -19.08
CA GLU A 129 0.03 15.90 -19.70
C GLU A 129 -1.01 14.79 -19.93
N SER A 130 -0.58 13.60 -20.33
CA SER A 130 -1.46 12.44 -20.47
C SER A 130 -2.06 12.02 -19.14
N LEU A 131 -1.27 11.96 -18.07
CA LEU A 131 -1.79 11.61 -16.75
C LEU A 131 -2.83 12.63 -16.28
N LYS A 132 -2.56 13.93 -16.45
CA LYS A 132 -3.51 14.98 -16.11
C LYS A 132 -4.81 14.84 -16.91
N PHE A 133 -4.71 14.62 -18.22
CA PHE A 133 -5.86 14.42 -19.10
C PHE A 133 -6.71 13.21 -18.70
N ILE A 134 -6.09 12.09 -18.34
CA ILE A 134 -6.77 10.86 -17.93
C ILE A 134 -7.40 10.98 -16.54
N LEU A 135 -6.70 11.56 -15.56
CA LEU A 135 -7.20 11.61 -14.19
C LEU A 135 -8.34 12.60 -14.01
N HIS A 136 -8.35 13.71 -14.75
CA HIS A 136 -9.34 14.77 -14.59
C HIS A 136 -10.81 14.28 -14.63
N PRO A 137 -11.27 13.55 -15.67
CA PRO A 137 -12.63 13.04 -15.70
C PRO A 137 -12.92 11.96 -14.64
N LEU A 138 -11.91 11.17 -14.25
CA LEU A 138 -12.06 10.16 -13.19
C LEU A 138 -12.33 10.82 -11.84
N LEU A 139 -11.59 11.88 -11.53
CA LEU A 139 -11.74 12.66 -10.29
C LEU A 139 -13.11 13.33 -10.20
N GLU A 140 -13.63 13.84 -11.32
CA GLU A 140 -14.98 14.40 -11.42
C GLU A 140 -16.07 13.35 -11.16
N ARG A 141 -15.77 12.07 -11.37
CA ARG A 141 -16.61 10.91 -11.03
C ARG A 141 -16.23 10.28 -9.70
N GLU A 142 -15.57 11.04 -8.83
CA GLU A 142 -15.19 10.70 -7.46
C GLU A 142 -14.25 9.49 -7.29
N TRP A 143 -13.55 9.08 -8.36
CA TRP A 143 -12.51 8.06 -8.26
C TRP A 143 -11.39 8.54 -7.35
N LEU A 144 -10.96 7.66 -6.46
CA LEU A 144 -9.85 7.91 -5.57
C LEU A 144 -8.55 7.37 -6.17
N ILE A 145 -7.51 8.21 -6.18
CA ILE A 145 -6.20 7.83 -6.69
C ILE A 145 -5.36 7.24 -5.57
N VAL A 146 -4.77 6.07 -5.82
CA VAL A 146 -3.86 5.37 -4.92
C VAL A 146 -2.47 5.34 -5.56
N SER A 147 -1.43 5.69 -4.81
CA SER A 147 -0.06 5.56 -5.30
C SER A 147 0.94 5.40 -4.15
N GLY A 148 2.22 5.31 -4.48
CA GLY A 148 3.28 4.97 -3.56
C GLY A 148 4.06 6.13 -2.95
N PHE A 149 3.65 7.38 -3.22
CA PHE A 149 4.32 8.60 -2.75
C PHE A 149 5.82 8.68 -3.06
N ALA A 150 6.30 7.94 -4.07
CA ALA A 150 7.65 8.06 -4.58
C ALA A 150 7.80 9.26 -5.52
N ARG A 151 9.04 9.66 -5.84
CA ARG A 151 9.28 10.68 -6.87
C ARG A 151 8.73 10.23 -8.24
N GLY A 152 8.39 11.19 -9.09
CA GLY A 152 7.92 10.95 -10.46
C GLY A 152 6.41 10.77 -10.53
N ILE A 153 5.94 9.76 -11.26
CA ILE A 153 4.51 9.52 -11.52
C ILE A 153 3.70 9.41 -10.22
N ASP A 154 4.24 8.76 -9.18
CA ASP A 154 3.53 8.63 -7.90
C ASP A 154 3.21 10.01 -7.28
N THR A 155 4.22 10.84 -6.98
CA THR A 155 4.00 12.21 -6.47
C THR A 155 3.14 13.06 -7.40
N MET A 156 3.34 12.95 -8.72
CA MET A 156 2.58 13.70 -9.72
C MET A 156 1.10 13.34 -9.71
N SER A 157 0.76 12.06 -9.56
CA SER A 157 -0.63 11.60 -9.47
C SER A 157 -1.33 12.21 -8.27
N HIS A 158 -0.68 12.22 -7.11
CA HIS A 158 -1.19 12.87 -5.90
C HIS A 158 -1.34 14.38 -6.09
N GLU A 159 -0.35 15.05 -6.68
CA GLU A 159 -0.39 16.50 -6.92
C GLU A 159 -1.56 16.90 -7.82
N ILE A 160 -1.78 16.19 -8.92
CA ILE A 160 -2.91 16.41 -9.84
C ILE A 160 -4.23 16.25 -9.09
N THR A 161 -4.36 15.20 -8.28
CA THR A 161 -5.57 14.92 -7.49
C THR A 161 -5.84 16.00 -6.44
N VAL A 162 -4.84 16.34 -5.62
CA VAL A 162 -4.98 17.33 -4.54
C VAL A 162 -5.26 18.73 -5.08
N ARG A 163 -4.66 19.12 -6.22
CA ARG A 163 -4.95 20.41 -6.86
C ARG A 163 -6.41 20.58 -7.29
N ARG A 164 -7.15 19.49 -7.43
CA ARG A 164 -8.60 19.51 -7.68
C ARG A 164 -9.43 19.35 -6.42
N HIS A 165 -8.82 19.45 -5.24
CA HIS A 165 -9.44 19.25 -3.93
C HIS A 165 -10.07 17.85 -3.79
N CYS A 166 -9.51 16.86 -4.48
CA CYS A 166 -9.96 15.47 -4.41
C CYS A 166 -9.06 14.66 -3.47
N PRO A 167 -9.61 13.65 -2.79
CA PRO A 167 -8.84 12.81 -1.87
C PRO A 167 -7.94 11.80 -2.61
N THR A 168 -6.79 11.49 -2.02
CA THR A 168 -5.85 10.48 -2.52
C THR A 168 -5.21 9.67 -1.38
N ILE A 169 -4.79 8.44 -1.68
CA ILE A 169 -4.14 7.54 -0.71
C ILE A 169 -2.69 7.27 -1.13
N ALA A 170 -1.76 7.66 -0.28
CA ALA A 170 -0.35 7.31 -0.38
C ALA A 170 -0.07 6.06 0.47
N ILE A 171 0.13 4.91 -0.17
CA ILE A 171 0.60 3.71 0.51
C ILE A 171 2.10 3.88 0.76
N LEU A 172 2.65 3.55 1.93
CA LEU A 172 4.06 3.76 2.30
C LEU A 172 4.78 2.44 2.62
N GLY A 173 6.07 2.38 2.29
CA GLY A 173 6.95 1.22 2.57
C GLY A 173 7.72 1.34 3.88
N HIS A 174 7.19 2.08 4.86
CA HIS A 174 7.81 2.33 6.16
C HIS A 174 6.78 2.80 7.18
N GLY A 175 7.18 2.89 8.44
CA GLY A 175 6.36 3.41 9.52
C GLY A 175 6.14 4.92 9.44
N LEU A 176 5.03 5.37 10.03
CA LEU A 176 4.58 6.78 10.01
C LEU A 176 5.42 7.74 10.88
N SER A 177 6.41 7.25 11.64
CA SER A 177 7.40 8.11 12.31
C SER A 177 8.51 8.57 11.34
N TYR A 178 8.53 8.05 10.11
CA TYR A 178 9.47 8.41 9.06
C TYR A 178 8.74 9.00 7.86
N MET A 179 9.44 9.86 7.10
CA MET A 179 8.98 10.35 5.81
C MET A 179 10.06 10.06 4.79
N TYR A 180 9.74 9.24 3.78
CA TYR A 180 10.64 8.91 2.68
C TYR A 180 9.89 8.98 1.33
N PRO A 181 10.45 9.67 0.32
CA PRO A 181 11.67 10.49 0.39
C PRO A 181 11.48 11.71 1.31
N LYS A 182 12.58 12.24 1.87
CA LYS A 182 12.49 13.33 2.87
C LYS A 182 11.93 14.60 2.24
N GLU A 183 12.23 14.82 0.97
CA GLU A 183 11.75 15.94 0.16
C GLU A 183 10.22 16.03 0.12
N ASN A 184 9.51 14.90 0.19
CA ASN A 184 8.05 14.86 0.15
C ASN A 184 7.38 15.27 1.48
N ARG A 185 8.14 15.60 2.52
CA ARG A 185 7.58 16.07 3.80
C ARG A 185 6.74 17.33 3.63
N HIS A 186 7.23 18.31 2.88
CA HIS A 186 6.47 19.55 2.67
C HIS A 186 5.16 19.29 1.93
N LEU A 187 5.14 18.29 1.03
CA LEU A 187 3.95 17.95 0.25
C LEU A 187 2.88 17.39 1.18
N TYR A 188 3.24 16.48 2.07
CA TYR A 188 2.32 15.97 3.09
C TYR A 188 1.76 17.09 3.98
N GLU A 189 2.62 18.01 4.43
CA GLU A 189 2.19 19.15 5.26
C GLU A 189 1.20 20.06 4.52
N THR A 190 1.41 20.25 3.21
CA THR A 190 0.54 21.07 2.34
C THR A 190 -0.76 20.36 1.96
N TRP A 191 -0.75 19.03 1.87
CA TRP A 191 -1.86 18.24 1.34
C TRP A 191 -2.64 17.49 2.43
N ASN A 192 -2.38 17.78 3.70
CA ASN A 192 -2.87 17.00 4.85
C ASN A 192 -4.40 16.78 4.90
N GLU A 193 -5.20 17.68 4.33
CA GLU A 193 -6.66 17.56 4.22
C GLU A 193 -7.11 16.60 3.11
N TYR A 194 -6.27 16.36 2.11
CA TYR A 194 -6.60 15.61 0.88
C TYR A 194 -5.81 14.31 0.75
N ILE A 195 -4.74 14.11 1.52
CA ILE A 195 -3.92 12.90 1.45
C ILE A 195 -4.05 12.03 2.71
N LEU A 196 -4.40 10.76 2.50
CA LEU A 196 -4.27 9.72 3.52
C LEU A 196 -2.95 8.97 3.31
N LEU A 197 -2.07 9.00 4.32
CA LEU A 197 -0.92 8.11 4.38
C LEU A 197 -1.35 6.77 4.97
N LEU A 198 -1.00 5.65 4.33
CA LEU A 198 -1.36 4.30 4.78
C LEU A 198 -0.14 3.37 4.70
N THR A 199 0.06 2.49 5.68
CA THR A 199 1.20 1.57 5.70
C THR A 199 0.88 0.28 6.44
N GLU A 200 1.54 -0.82 6.07
CA GLU A 200 1.55 -2.07 6.86
C GLU A 200 2.63 -2.07 7.95
N TYR A 201 3.41 -1.00 8.09
CA TYR A 201 4.55 -0.98 9.01
C TYR A 201 4.23 -0.14 10.25
N PRO A 202 4.46 -0.67 11.48
CA PRO A 202 4.31 0.08 12.72
C PRO A 202 5.14 1.38 12.71
N PRO A 203 4.76 2.42 13.46
CA PRO A 203 5.36 3.75 13.34
C PRO A 203 6.90 3.78 13.37
N HIS A 204 7.52 2.94 14.21
CA HIS A 204 8.96 2.86 14.44
C HIS A 204 9.75 2.11 13.36
N TYR A 205 9.11 1.55 12.33
CA TYR A 205 9.80 0.82 11.26
C TYR A 205 10.45 1.79 10.26
N ALA A 206 11.78 1.85 10.29
CA ALA A 206 12.55 2.66 9.35
C ALA A 206 12.45 2.14 7.90
N PRO A 207 12.58 3.03 6.89
CA PRO A 207 12.56 2.64 5.48
C PRO A 207 13.71 1.68 5.13
N LYS A 208 13.37 0.58 4.46
CA LYS A 208 14.30 -0.43 3.97
C LYS A 208 14.00 -0.72 2.50
N LYS A 209 15.05 -0.95 1.69
CA LYS A 209 14.92 -1.13 0.24
C LYS A 209 13.91 -2.23 -0.14
N TRP A 210 13.86 -3.32 0.62
CA TRP A 210 12.97 -4.46 0.37
C TRP A 210 11.52 -4.24 0.83
N TYR A 211 11.21 -3.18 1.58
CA TYR A 211 9.82 -2.84 1.92
C TYR A 211 9.07 -2.20 0.75
N PHE A 212 9.76 -1.51 -0.16
CA PHE A 212 9.09 -0.85 -1.29
C PHE A 212 8.46 -1.84 -2.27
N PRO A 213 9.13 -2.93 -2.71
CA PRO A 213 8.48 -3.96 -3.51
C PRO A 213 7.32 -4.64 -2.77
N LYS A 214 7.50 -4.98 -1.48
CA LYS A 214 6.44 -5.60 -0.66
C LYS A 214 5.19 -4.72 -0.57
N ARG A 215 5.37 -3.42 -0.39
CA ARG A 215 4.28 -2.44 -0.32
C ARG A 215 3.43 -2.40 -1.58
N ASN A 216 4.01 -2.65 -2.75
CA ASN A 216 3.31 -2.48 -4.03
C ASN A 216 2.08 -3.39 -4.18
N ARG A 217 2.09 -4.56 -3.54
CA ARG A 217 0.91 -5.45 -3.49
C ARG A 217 -0.30 -4.80 -2.82
N ILE A 218 -0.08 -3.82 -1.93
CA ILE A 218 -1.15 -3.06 -1.27
C ILE A 218 -1.69 -1.98 -2.21
N ILE A 219 -0.83 -1.36 -3.04
CA ILE A 219 -1.24 -0.37 -4.04
C ILE A 219 -2.20 -1.01 -5.05
N SER A 220 -1.80 -2.13 -5.64
CA SER A 220 -2.66 -2.90 -6.55
C SER A 220 -3.85 -3.50 -5.81
N GLY A 221 -3.61 -4.10 -4.64
CA GLY A 221 -4.62 -4.87 -3.91
C GLY A 221 -5.81 -4.06 -3.41
N ILE A 222 -5.60 -2.79 -3.04
CA ILE A 222 -6.69 -1.91 -2.60
C ILE A 222 -7.48 -1.30 -3.77
N SER A 223 -6.98 -1.41 -5.01
CA SER A 223 -7.50 -0.73 -6.18
C SER A 223 -8.28 -1.68 -7.08
N LYS A 224 -9.23 -1.16 -7.88
CA LYS A 224 -9.94 -1.94 -8.90
C LYS A 224 -9.06 -2.29 -10.10
N GLY A 225 -8.11 -1.41 -10.41
CA GLY A 225 -7.11 -1.62 -11.44
C GLY A 225 -5.91 -0.71 -11.23
N VAL A 226 -4.89 -0.90 -12.07
CA VAL A 226 -3.61 -0.21 -12.03
C VAL A 226 -3.33 0.44 -13.37
N LEU A 227 -3.19 1.77 -13.38
CA LEU A 227 -2.72 2.55 -14.52
C LEU A 227 -1.19 2.72 -14.47
N VAL A 228 -0.53 2.15 -15.46
CA VAL A 228 0.90 2.32 -15.72
C VAL A 228 1.10 3.44 -16.74
N VAL A 229 1.66 4.57 -16.31
CA VAL A 229 1.78 5.77 -17.15
C VAL A 229 3.04 5.71 -18.01
N GLU A 230 4.18 5.44 -17.38
CA GLU A 230 5.47 5.31 -18.08
C GLU A 230 6.32 4.33 -17.28
N ALA A 231 6.96 3.39 -17.96
CA ALA A 231 7.81 2.38 -17.35
C ALA A 231 8.89 1.94 -18.35
N LYS A 232 10.12 1.83 -17.88
CA LYS A 232 11.17 1.13 -18.63
C LYS A 232 10.94 -0.37 -18.57
N SER A 233 11.44 -1.09 -19.56
CA SER A 233 11.59 -2.54 -19.50
C SER A 233 12.36 -2.95 -18.24
N ARG A 234 11.90 -4.00 -17.55
CA ARG A 234 12.47 -4.50 -16.27
C ARG A 234 12.47 -3.49 -15.11
N SER A 235 11.58 -2.50 -15.12
CA SER A 235 11.41 -1.58 -13.99
C SER A 235 10.60 -2.21 -12.86
N GLY A 236 10.79 -1.73 -11.63
CA GLY A 236 9.98 -2.16 -10.47
C GLY A 236 8.49 -1.83 -10.61
N THR A 237 8.12 -0.97 -11.55
CA THR A 237 6.73 -0.69 -11.94
C THR A 237 6.05 -1.91 -12.57
N LEU A 238 6.78 -2.69 -13.38
CA LEU A 238 6.24 -3.89 -14.02
C LEU A 238 5.90 -4.97 -12.98
N ILE A 239 6.70 -5.09 -11.91
CA ILE A 239 6.41 -6.00 -10.79
C ILE A 239 5.04 -5.69 -10.19
N THR A 240 4.66 -4.41 -10.06
CA THR A 240 3.34 -4.03 -9.54
C THR A 240 2.22 -4.36 -10.52
N ALA A 241 2.48 -4.28 -11.83
CA ALA A 241 1.51 -4.70 -12.85
C ALA A 241 1.28 -6.22 -12.80
N ASP A 242 2.35 -7.00 -12.64
CA ASP A 242 2.27 -8.45 -12.46
C ASP A 242 1.47 -8.81 -11.20
N LEU A 243 1.76 -8.14 -10.07
CA LEU A 243 1.00 -8.30 -8.83
C LEU A 243 -0.49 -7.97 -8.99
N ALA A 244 -0.83 -6.98 -9.83
CA ALA A 244 -2.22 -6.63 -10.12
C ALA A 244 -2.95 -7.77 -10.84
N LEU A 245 -2.31 -8.37 -11.85
CA LEU A 245 -2.86 -9.53 -12.57
C LEU A 245 -3.04 -10.73 -11.63
N GLU A 246 -2.04 -11.03 -10.79
CA GLU A 246 -2.12 -12.10 -9.77
C GLU A 246 -3.28 -11.88 -8.78
N GLN A 247 -3.65 -10.62 -8.53
CA GLN A 247 -4.73 -10.21 -7.66
C GLN A 247 -6.08 -10.06 -8.38
N ASN A 248 -6.18 -10.47 -9.65
CA ASN A 248 -7.36 -10.28 -10.49
C ASN A 248 -7.81 -8.80 -10.53
N ARG A 249 -6.86 -7.91 -10.80
CA ARG A 249 -7.08 -6.47 -11.01
C ARG A 249 -6.75 -6.12 -12.44
N GLU A 250 -7.53 -5.19 -13.00
CA GLU A 250 -7.29 -4.70 -14.35
C GLU A 250 -5.94 -3.98 -14.45
N VAL A 251 -5.21 -4.21 -15.54
CA VAL A 251 -3.97 -3.50 -15.84
C VAL A 251 -4.17 -2.64 -17.07
N PHE A 252 -3.97 -1.35 -16.85
CA PHE A 252 -4.08 -0.29 -17.84
C PHE A 252 -2.70 0.27 -18.15
N ALA A 253 -2.43 0.57 -19.42
CA ALA A 253 -1.15 1.12 -19.83
C ALA A 253 -1.34 2.28 -20.81
N LEU A 254 -0.67 3.40 -20.52
CA LEU A 254 -0.57 4.52 -21.44
C LEU A 254 0.42 4.15 -22.57
N PRO A 255 -0.02 4.14 -23.84
CA PRO A 255 0.89 3.88 -24.95
C PRO A 255 1.88 5.05 -25.10
N GLY A 256 3.06 4.77 -25.64
CA GLY A 256 4.04 5.83 -25.91
C GLY A 256 4.90 5.56 -27.14
N PRO A 257 5.68 6.55 -27.59
CA PRO A 257 6.52 6.40 -28.78
C PRO A 257 7.59 5.32 -28.58
N ILE A 258 7.79 4.45 -29.57
CA ILE A 258 8.75 3.33 -29.48
C ILE A 258 10.22 3.76 -29.30
N PHE A 259 10.55 5.01 -29.61
CA PHE A 259 11.88 5.57 -29.42
C PHE A 259 12.12 6.14 -28.02
N ILE A 260 11.09 6.20 -27.18
CA ILE A 260 11.17 6.67 -25.80
C ILE A 260 11.30 5.45 -24.88
N ASP A 261 12.45 5.32 -24.21
CA ASP A 261 12.76 4.18 -23.34
C ASP A 261 11.74 4.02 -22.20
N SER A 262 11.20 5.13 -21.67
CA SER A 262 10.13 5.13 -20.65
C SER A 262 8.77 4.64 -21.16
N ALA A 263 8.59 4.46 -22.47
CA ALA A 263 7.38 3.85 -23.05
C ALA A 263 7.56 2.34 -23.35
N SER A 264 8.78 1.82 -23.27
CA SER A 264 9.04 0.41 -23.64
C SER A 264 8.27 -0.58 -22.77
N GLY A 265 8.18 -0.34 -21.47
CA GLY A 265 7.46 -1.19 -20.52
C GLY A 265 5.95 -1.10 -20.68
N THR A 266 5.38 0.09 -20.88
CA THR A 266 3.93 0.24 -21.09
C THR A 266 3.49 -0.39 -22.41
N ASN A 267 4.24 -0.16 -23.49
CA ASN A 267 3.97 -0.82 -24.78
C ASN A 267 4.09 -2.34 -24.69
N HIS A 268 5.05 -2.86 -23.91
CA HIS A 268 5.18 -4.29 -23.68
C HIS A 268 3.98 -4.85 -22.89
N LEU A 269 3.51 -4.18 -21.83
CA LEU A 269 2.32 -4.58 -21.09
C LEU A 269 1.09 -4.67 -22.01
N ILE A 270 0.93 -3.70 -22.92
CA ILE A 270 -0.15 -3.72 -23.92
C ILE A 270 -0.05 -4.97 -24.81
N GLN A 271 1.15 -5.32 -25.26
CA GLN A 271 1.37 -6.56 -26.02
C GLN A 271 1.06 -7.83 -25.22
N GLN A 272 1.18 -7.80 -23.89
CA GLN A 272 0.83 -8.90 -22.98
C GLN A 272 -0.67 -8.92 -22.62
N GLY A 273 -1.47 -8.00 -23.15
CA GLY A 273 -2.92 -7.96 -22.94
C GLY A 273 -3.41 -6.91 -21.95
N ALA A 274 -2.54 -6.04 -21.41
CA ALA A 274 -3.00 -4.88 -20.67
C ALA A 274 -3.84 -3.96 -21.57
N LYS A 275 -4.91 -3.38 -21.01
CA LYS A 275 -5.77 -2.45 -21.73
C LYS A 275 -4.99 -1.18 -22.08
N LEU A 276 -4.91 -0.86 -23.36
CA LEU A 276 -4.38 0.41 -23.85
C LEU A 276 -5.33 1.54 -23.44
N VAL A 277 -4.80 2.59 -22.80
CA VAL A 277 -5.58 3.74 -22.33
C VAL A 277 -5.20 5.02 -23.07
N ARG A 278 -6.21 5.67 -23.67
CA ARG A 278 -6.09 6.97 -24.34
C ARG A 278 -6.78 8.08 -23.53
N ASN A 279 -7.80 7.73 -22.76
CA ASN A 279 -8.62 8.65 -21.96
C ASN A 279 -9.22 7.94 -20.73
N ALA A 280 -10.00 8.66 -19.93
CA ALA A 280 -10.65 8.11 -18.75
C ALA A 280 -11.69 7.03 -19.10
N GLU A 281 -12.38 7.17 -20.23
CA GLU A 281 -13.43 6.25 -20.68
C GLU A 281 -12.90 4.85 -20.92
N ASP A 282 -11.70 4.70 -21.50
CA ASP A 282 -11.07 3.38 -21.71
C ASP A 282 -10.85 2.62 -20.38
N ILE A 283 -10.68 3.33 -19.25
CA ILE A 283 -10.60 2.72 -17.91
C ILE A 283 -12.01 2.38 -17.42
N LEU A 284 -12.92 3.35 -17.47
CA LEU A 284 -14.28 3.21 -16.93
C LEU A 284 -15.05 2.06 -17.57
N GLU A 285 -14.88 1.83 -18.87
CA GLU A 285 -15.48 0.71 -19.60
C GLU A 285 -15.05 -0.66 -19.04
N GLU A 286 -13.82 -0.82 -18.56
CA GLU A 286 -13.36 -2.13 -18.06
C GLU A 286 -13.74 -2.39 -16.59
N VAL A 287 -13.81 -1.35 -15.76
CA VAL A 287 -14.02 -1.50 -14.29
C VAL A 287 -15.45 -1.21 -13.81
N LEU A 288 -16.34 -0.76 -14.70
CA LEU A 288 -17.77 -0.58 -14.40
C LEU A 288 -18.67 -1.62 -15.08
N ASN A 289 -18.13 -2.43 -15.98
CA ASN A 289 -18.78 -3.62 -16.51
C ASN A 289 -18.70 -4.79 -15.52
#